data_AF-A0A959H8Z0-F1
#
_entry.id   AF-A0A959H8Z0-F1
#
_cell.length_a   1.000
_cell.length_b   1.000
_cell.length_c   1.000
_cell.angle_alpha   90.00
_cell.angle_beta   90.00
_cell.angle_gamma   90.00
#
_symmetry.space_group_name_H-M   'P 1'
#
loop_
_entity.id
_entity.type
_entity.pdbx_description
1 polymer ?
#
loop_
_entity_poly.entity_id
_entity_poly.type
_entity_poly.pdbx_seq_one_letter_code
_entity_poly.pdbx_strand_id
1 'polypeptide(L)'
;MQELEKQHLVLFFYAVTIAALVLSPFLLSVGMISLAVLSLIRFRVGLRVFWVDIDAEAIRRMLRIFRYPPFAAVTLFFFVALIGFWQVEDFGYWLARLRIKVPFLTLPLVFLGHPRLEERHFHGLLYFLLLLLAVTAVGVGINYWINYEDIQLLLKQGQPMPTPRNHIRYSLMLALGVVSGGYLYSRGYYRRYAWERGFILGIALFLFLFIHLLSVRSGILALYAALFLLSVRYLLMSRRYGLGLGALAALIAMPLLAYQYVPSFRAKVDYMRWGLIKFREGEGAAYADTGRIVSLKVGWELYRQHPLFGVGAGNLQREVDKVFERSYPQLPEPLVPHNQFLFVLAGSGAAGLMLFLFALFHPFFYHHNYRHPFLLGFYGIVLTAFMIEHTIENSMGVGFFAFFLLLFLNMRR
;
A
#
# COMPACT_ATOMS: atom_id res chain seq x y z
N MET A 1 37.36 -2.12 -14.11
CA MET A 1 35.90 -1.95 -14.27
C MET A 1 35.24 -3.26 -13.85
N GLN A 2 34.32 -3.20 -12.89
CA GLN A 2 33.55 -4.37 -12.45
C GLN A 2 32.60 -4.82 -13.56
N GLU A 3 32.46 -6.13 -13.75
CA GLU A 3 31.45 -6.71 -14.64
C GLU A 3 30.05 -6.34 -14.13
N LEU A 4 29.13 -6.00 -15.05
CA LEU A 4 27.75 -5.68 -14.67
C LEU A 4 27.02 -6.99 -14.35
N GLU A 5 26.92 -7.30 -13.06
CA GLU A 5 26.13 -8.44 -12.59
C GLU A 5 24.62 -8.17 -12.68
N LYS A 6 23.85 -9.19 -13.07
CA LYS A 6 22.37 -9.21 -13.06
C LYS A 6 21.78 -8.64 -11.76
N GLN A 7 22.42 -8.92 -10.62
CA GLN A 7 22.01 -8.42 -9.31
C GLN A 7 21.97 -6.89 -9.23
N HIS A 8 22.98 -6.19 -9.77
CA HIS A 8 23.02 -4.73 -9.75
C HIS A 8 21.89 -4.11 -10.58
N LEU A 9 21.60 -4.70 -11.75
CA LEU A 9 20.54 -4.20 -12.62
C LEU A 9 19.14 -4.45 -12.02
N VAL A 10 18.92 -5.62 -11.40
CA VAL A 10 17.70 -5.90 -10.64
C VAL A 10 17.51 -4.91 -9.49
N LEU A 11 18.57 -4.60 -8.73
CA LEU A 11 18.52 -3.60 -7.66
C LEU A 11 18.19 -2.20 -8.18
N PHE A 12 18.78 -1.81 -9.31
CA PHE A 12 18.46 -0.55 -9.98
C PHE A 12 16.97 -0.48 -10.33
N PHE A 13 16.41 -1.52 -10.96
CA PHE A 13 14.98 -1.51 -11.31
C PHE A 13 14.04 -1.67 -10.11
N TYR A 14 14.48 -2.28 -9.00
CA TYR A 14 13.76 -2.18 -7.73
C TYR A 14 13.70 -0.73 -7.24
N ALA A 15 14.81 0.01 -7.28
CA ALA A 15 14.82 1.43 -6.93
C ALA A 15 13.96 2.28 -7.90
N VAL A 16 14.00 2.01 -9.20
CA VAL A 16 13.11 2.65 -10.19
C VAL A 16 11.65 2.38 -9.88
N THR A 17 11.29 1.14 -9.51
CA THR A 17 9.91 0.78 -9.15
C THR A 17 9.46 1.53 -7.89
N ILE A 18 10.33 1.62 -6.87
CA ILE A 18 10.08 2.42 -5.66
C ILE A 18 9.85 3.90 -6.02
N ALA A 19 10.72 4.48 -6.85
CA ALA A 19 10.59 5.86 -7.32
C ALA A 19 9.29 6.08 -8.11
N ALA A 20 8.94 5.13 -8.97
CA ALA A 20 7.76 5.19 -9.80
C ALA A 20 6.43 5.09 -9.02
N LEU A 21 6.40 4.32 -7.93
CA LEU A 21 5.24 4.27 -7.03
C LEU A 21 4.91 5.65 -6.46
N VAL A 22 5.92 6.51 -6.27
CA VAL A 22 5.75 7.89 -5.79
C VAL A 22 5.50 8.87 -6.94
N LEU A 23 6.29 8.77 -8.01
CA LEU A 23 6.40 9.85 -9.00
C LEU A 23 5.60 9.62 -10.29
N SER A 24 5.53 8.40 -10.83
CA SER A 24 5.05 8.21 -12.21
C SER A 24 4.45 6.82 -12.50
N PRO A 25 3.22 6.75 -13.06
CA PRO A 25 2.65 5.50 -13.60
C PRO A 25 3.46 4.91 -14.76
N PHE A 26 4.05 5.75 -15.61
CA PHE A 26 4.83 5.30 -16.76
C PHE A 26 6.08 4.57 -16.30
N LEU A 27 6.86 5.20 -15.40
CA LEU A 27 8.05 4.57 -14.83
C LEU A 27 7.72 3.28 -14.08
N LEU A 28 6.50 3.13 -13.56
CA LEU A 28 6.08 1.94 -12.83
C LEU A 28 5.95 0.77 -13.80
N SER A 29 5.34 1.00 -14.97
CA SER A 29 5.26 0.01 -16.04
C SER A 29 6.64 -0.35 -16.58
N VAL A 30 7.49 0.65 -16.83
CA VAL A 30 8.89 0.42 -17.28
C VAL A 30 9.64 -0.43 -16.25
N GLY A 31 9.60 -0.06 -14.97
CA GLY A 31 10.25 -0.80 -13.90
C GLY A 31 9.77 -2.25 -13.82
N MET A 32 8.45 -2.48 -13.83
CA MET A 32 7.88 -3.84 -13.76
C MET A 32 8.21 -4.69 -15.00
N ILE A 33 8.15 -4.13 -16.21
CA ILE A 33 8.49 -4.84 -17.45
C ILE A 33 9.98 -5.18 -17.47
N SER A 34 10.85 -4.24 -17.11
CA SER A 34 12.29 -4.48 -17.02
C SER A 34 12.62 -5.57 -16.00
N LEU A 35 11.98 -5.55 -14.82
CA LEU A 35 12.10 -6.63 -13.85
C LEU A 35 11.61 -7.97 -14.44
N ALA A 36 10.49 -7.99 -15.15
CA ALA A 36 9.99 -9.21 -15.77
C ALA A 36 10.99 -9.79 -16.79
N VAL A 37 11.56 -8.95 -17.66
CA VAL A 37 12.59 -9.38 -18.62
C VAL A 37 13.82 -9.92 -17.88
N LEU A 38 14.32 -9.19 -16.88
CA LEU A 38 15.49 -9.60 -16.09
C LEU A 38 15.27 -10.91 -15.33
N SER A 39 14.03 -11.24 -14.98
CA SER A 39 13.71 -12.51 -14.34
C SER A 39 13.90 -13.72 -15.25
N LEU A 40 13.81 -13.54 -16.57
CA LEU A 40 13.88 -14.61 -17.58
C LEU A 40 15.27 -14.79 -18.19
N ILE A 41 16.13 -13.77 -18.12
CA ILE A 41 17.45 -13.79 -18.78
C ILE A 41 18.60 -13.87 -17.78
N ARG A 42 19.68 -14.52 -18.19
CA ARG A 42 21.01 -14.40 -17.60
C ARG A 42 21.91 -13.69 -18.61
N PHE A 43 22.73 -12.76 -18.14
CA PHE A 43 23.67 -12.05 -18.99
C PHE A 43 24.95 -11.77 -18.23
N ARG A 44 26.05 -11.67 -18.98
CA ARG A 44 27.32 -11.15 -18.48
C ARG A 44 27.80 -10.09 -19.45
N VAL A 45 27.98 -8.88 -18.93
CA VAL A 45 28.48 -7.74 -19.71
C VAL A 45 29.87 -7.39 -19.18
N GLY A 46 30.88 -7.72 -19.98
CA GLY A 46 32.27 -7.32 -19.77
C GLY A 46 32.84 -6.67 -21.04
N LEU A 47 34.02 -6.05 -20.93
CA LEU A 47 34.69 -5.32 -22.02
C LEU A 47 34.84 -6.09 -23.33
N ARG A 48 34.92 -7.43 -23.28
CA ARG A 48 35.14 -8.31 -24.44
C ARG A 48 34.09 -9.42 -24.59
N VAL A 49 33.14 -9.50 -23.66
CA VAL A 49 32.19 -10.61 -23.60
C VAL A 49 30.80 -10.03 -23.34
N PHE A 50 29.94 -10.18 -24.34
CA PHE A 50 28.51 -9.92 -24.24
C PHE A 50 27.80 -11.20 -24.63
N TRP A 51 27.11 -11.82 -23.68
CA TRP A 51 26.17 -12.89 -23.98
C TRP A 51 24.94 -12.74 -23.11
N VAL A 52 23.80 -13.05 -23.71
CA VAL A 52 22.49 -13.09 -23.09
C VAL A 52 21.93 -14.47 -23.41
N ASP A 53 21.42 -15.14 -22.39
CA ASP A 53 20.80 -16.45 -22.52
C ASP A 53 19.58 -16.52 -21.61
N ILE A 54 18.73 -17.50 -21.86
CA ILE A 54 17.57 -17.77 -21.02
C ILE A 54 18.07 -18.40 -19.71
N ASP A 55 17.59 -17.87 -18.58
CA ASP A 55 17.87 -18.41 -17.26
C ASP A 55 16.96 -19.62 -17.00
N ALA A 56 17.32 -20.77 -17.57
CA ALA A 56 16.56 -22.02 -17.45
C ALA A 56 16.30 -22.41 -15.97
N GLU A 57 17.22 -22.07 -15.07
CA GLU A 57 17.06 -22.34 -13.64
C GLU A 57 16.03 -21.39 -12.99
N ALA A 58 16.03 -20.10 -13.36
CA ALA A 58 14.96 -19.18 -12.98
C ALA A 58 13.58 -19.68 -13.47
N ILE A 59 13.49 -20.10 -14.73
CA ILE A 59 12.24 -20.66 -15.28
C ILE A 59 11.81 -21.92 -14.51
N ARG A 60 12.75 -22.83 -14.19
CA ARG A 60 12.44 -24.00 -13.35
C ARG A 60 11.87 -23.63 -11.98
N ARG A 61 12.40 -22.58 -11.33
CA ARG A 61 11.84 -22.07 -10.06
C ARG A 61 10.43 -21.49 -10.24
N MET A 62 10.20 -20.73 -11.31
CA MET A 62 8.88 -20.18 -11.64
C MET A 62 7.83 -21.28 -11.88
N LEU A 63 8.15 -22.28 -12.69
CA LEU A 63 7.27 -23.42 -12.97
C LEU A 63 6.97 -24.25 -11.71
N ARG A 64 7.89 -24.22 -10.72
CA ARG A 64 7.74 -24.88 -9.42
C ARG A 64 7.28 -23.91 -8.31
N ILE A 65 6.48 -22.88 -8.63
CA ILE A 65 6.00 -21.88 -7.66
C ILE A 65 5.37 -22.50 -6.40
N PHE A 66 4.70 -23.65 -6.51
CA PHE A 66 4.11 -24.35 -5.37
C PHE A 66 5.13 -24.86 -4.34
N ARG A 67 6.43 -24.94 -4.69
CA ARG A 67 7.53 -25.17 -3.74
C ARG A 67 7.88 -23.93 -2.92
N TYR A 68 7.30 -22.78 -3.25
CA TYR A 68 7.45 -21.51 -2.56
C TYR A 68 6.07 -21.00 -2.11
N PRO A 69 5.45 -21.60 -1.08
CA PRO A 69 4.05 -21.37 -0.73
C PRO A 69 3.65 -19.88 -0.53
N PRO A 70 4.48 -19.00 0.06
CA PRO A 70 4.15 -17.57 0.15
C PRO A 70 4.01 -16.88 -1.21
N PHE A 71 4.83 -17.24 -2.19
CA PHE A 71 4.77 -16.68 -3.54
C PHE A 71 3.53 -17.20 -4.26
N ALA A 72 3.24 -18.50 -4.14
CA ALA A 72 2.01 -19.09 -4.68
C ALA A 72 0.76 -18.43 -4.08
N ALA A 73 0.73 -18.18 -2.76
CA ALA A 73 -0.40 -17.54 -2.10
C ALA A 73 -0.70 -16.13 -2.64
N VAL A 74 0.32 -15.35 -3.01
CA VAL A 74 0.13 -14.02 -3.61
C VAL A 74 -0.59 -14.10 -4.97
N THR A 75 -0.41 -15.18 -5.74
CA THR A 75 -1.12 -15.35 -7.03
C THR A 75 -2.63 -15.48 -6.86
N LEU A 76 -3.10 -15.93 -5.70
CA LEU A 76 -4.51 -16.16 -5.41
C LEU A 76 -5.34 -14.87 -5.43
N PHE A 77 -4.74 -13.69 -5.22
CA PHE A 77 -5.44 -12.41 -5.39
C PHE A 77 -5.99 -12.20 -6.80
N PHE A 78 -5.35 -12.76 -7.83
CA PHE A 78 -5.89 -12.73 -9.19
C PHE A 78 -7.12 -13.63 -9.32
N PHE A 79 -7.04 -14.84 -8.79
CA PHE A 79 -8.12 -15.84 -8.87
C PHE A 79 -9.38 -15.42 -8.11
N VAL A 80 -9.28 -14.54 -7.10
CA VAL A 80 -10.45 -13.94 -6.45
C VAL A 80 -11.38 -13.26 -7.47
N ALA A 81 -10.83 -12.57 -8.48
CA ALA A 81 -11.65 -11.91 -9.51
C ALA A 81 -12.27 -12.86 -10.54
N LEU A 82 -11.89 -14.14 -10.53
CA LEU A 82 -12.50 -15.19 -11.36
C LEU A 82 -13.66 -15.88 -10.65
N ILE A 83 -13.81 -15.69 -9.33
CA ILE A 83 -14.95 -16.25 -8.59
C ILE A 83 -16.22 -15.51 -9.02
N GLY A 84 -17.24 -16.29 -9.41
CA GLY A 84 -18.48 -15.75 -9.95
C GLY A 84 -18.34 -15.25 -11.40
N PHE A 85 -17.43 -15.81 -12.21
CA PHE A 85 -17.28 -15.38 -13.60
C PHE A 85 -18.50 -15.75 -14.49
N TRP A 86 -19.18 -16.86 -14.20
CA TRP A 86 -20.29 -17.38 -15.03
C TRP A 86 -21.52 -16.46 -15.06
N GLN A 87 -21.60 -15.54 -14.10
CA GLN A 87 -22.69 -14.56 -13.98
C GLN A 87 -22.27 -13.18 -14.50
N VAL A 88 -21.04 -13.00 -15.00
CA VAL A 88 -20.57 -11.70 -15.52
C VAL A 88 -21.33 -11.33 -16.79
N GLU A 89 -21.91 -10.14 -16.75
CA GLU A 89 -22.61 -9.52 -17.88
C GLU A 89 -21.77 -8.37 -18.46
N ASP A 90 -21.09 -7.59 -17.61
CA ASP A 90 -20.16 -6.54 -18.06
C ASP A 90 -18.72 -7.08 -18.17
N PHE A 91 -18.42 -7.65 -19.33
CA PHE A 91 -17.07 -8.13 -19.66
C PHE A 91 -16.02 -7.01 -19.75
N GLY A 92 -16.43 -5.78 -20.07
CA GLY A 92 -15.52 -4.64 -20.18
C GLY A 92 -14.97 -4.25 -18.81
N TYR A 93 -15.85 -4.07 -17.83
CA TYR A 93 -15.48 -3.81 -16.44
C TYR A 93 -14.67 -4.98 -15.86
N TRP A 94 -15.10 -6.22 -16.10
CA TRP A 94 -14.40 -7.41 -15.62
C TRP A 94 -12.96 -7.51 -16.14
N LEU A 95 -12.75 -7.31 -17.45
CA LEU A 95 -11.41 -7.34 -18.05
C LEU A 95 -10.53 -6.22 -17.50
N ALA A 96 -11.10 -5.04 -17.21
CA ALA A 96 -10.39 -3.97 -16.53
C ALA A 96 -9.94 -4.37 -15.11
N ARG A 97 -10.80 -5.04 -14.34
CA ARG A 97 -10.44 -5.57 -13.00
C ARG A 97 -9.35 -6.64 -13.08
N LEU A 98 -9.46 -7.59 -14.02
CA LEU A 98 -8.44 -8.62 -14.23
C LEU A 98 -7.09 -8.01 -14.59
N ARG A 99 -7.07 -7.04 -15.50
CA ARG A 99 -5.86 -6.32 -15.91
C ARG A 99 -5.12 -5.69 -14.73
N ILE A 100 -5.87 -5.08 -13.80
CA ILE A 100 -5.30 -4.48 -12.58
C ILE A 100 -4.68 -5.56 -11.67
N LYS A 101 -5.22 -6.77 -11.67
CA LYS A 101 -4.76 -7.90 -10.84
C LYS A 101 -3.68 -8.77 -11.49
N VAL A 102 -3.39 -8.62 -12.79
CA VAL A 102 -2.30 -9.34 -13.48
C VAL A 102 -0.97 -9.29 -12.71
N PRO A 103 -0.54 -8.17 -12.08
CA PRO A 103 0.69 -8.16 -11.30
C PRO A 103 0.72 -9.16 -10.14
N PHE A 104 -0.43 -9.59 -9.61
CA PHE A 104 -0.46 -10.67 -8.60
C PHE A 104 -0.09 -12.04 -9.19
N LEU A 105 -0.31 -12.28 -10.48
CA LEU A 105 0.19 -13.48 -11.16
C LEU A 105 1.67 -13.32 -11.53
N THR A 106 2.03 -12.19 -12.13
CA THR A 106 3.34 -12.04 -12.76
C THR A 106 4.43 -11.74 -11.74
N LEU A 107 4.21 -10.84 -10.77
CA LEU A 107 5.26 -10.42 -9.84
C LEU A 107 5.82 -11.57 -8.99
N PRO A 108 5.02 -12.50 -8.42
CA PRO A 108 5.58 -13.62 -7.69
C PRO A 108 6.55 -14.46 -8.52
N LEU A 109 6.24 -14.69 -9.81
CA LEU A 109 7.12 -15.39 -10.75
C LEU A 109 8.39 -14.57 -11.02
N VAL A 110 8.24 -13.27 -11.29
CA VAL A 110 9.35 -12.35 -11.52
C VAL A 110 10.35 -12.36 -10.36
N PHE A 111 9.86 -12.27 -9.12
CA PHE A 111 10.74 -12.32 -7.95
C PHE A 111 11.42 -13.69 -7.76
N LEU A 112 10.78 -14.82 -8.11
CA LEU A 112 11.43 -16.15 -8.10
C LEU A 112 12.54 -16.29 -9.16
N GLY A 113 12.44 -15.54 -10.26
CA GLY A 113 13.47 -15.48 -11.29
C GLY A 113 14.66 -14.59 -10.94
N HIS A 114 14.51 -13.71 -9.96
CA HIS A 114 15.58 -12.84 -9.51
C HIS A 114 16.54 -13.53 -8.53
N PRO A 115 17.78 -13.02 -8.43
CA PRO A 115 18.65 -13.39 -7.31
C PRO A 115 17.99 -13.07 -5.98
N ARG A 116 18.17 -13.94 -4.99
CA ARG A 116 17.71 -13.67 -3.62
C ARG A 116 18.42 -12.45 -3.04
N LEU A 117 17.65 -11.54 -2.46
CA LEU A 117 18.10 -10.25 -1.98
C LEU A 117 18.85 -10.38 -0.66
N GLU A 118 20.09 -9.92 -0.58
CA GLU A 118 20.82 -9.85 0.70
C GLU A 118 20.24 -8.77 1.61
N GLU A 119 20.34 -8.94 2.93
CA GLU A 119 19.79 -8.00 3.91
C GLU A 119 20.34 -6.57 3.72
N ARG A 120 21.63 -6.42 3.37
CA ARG A 120 22.24 -5.11 3.05
C ARG A 120 21.57 -4.39 1.88
N HIS A 121 21.12 -5.13 0.86
CA HIS A 121 20.48 -4.56 -0.31
C HIS A 121 19.02 -4.21 -0.02
N PHE A 122 18.34 -5.03 0.78
CA PHE A 122 17.03 -4.72 1.31
C PHE A 122 17.05 -3.43 2.14
N HIS A 123 17.99 -3.31 3.09
CA HIS A 123 18.18 -2.08 3.88
C HIS A 123 18.53 -0.88 3.01
N GLY A 124 19.37 -1.07 1.98
CA GLY A 124 19.69 -0.04 0.99
C GLY A 124 18.47 0.48 0.23
N LEU A 125 17.55 -0.40 -0.18
CA LEU A 125 16.30 -0.01 -0.86
C LEU A 125 15.35 0.73 0.09
N LEU A 126 15.25 0.32 1.35
CA LEU A 126 14.48 1.04 2.37
C LEU A 126 15.08 2.43 2.68
N TYR A 127 16.41 2.54 2.69
CA TYR A 127 17.08 3.82 2.87
C TYR A 127 16.88 4.73 1.65
N PHE A 128 16.93 4.18 0.43
CA PHE A 128 16.57 4.90 -0.78
C PHE A 128 15.12 5.41 -0.74
N LEU A 129 14.18 4.57 -0.31
CA LEU A 129 12.77 4.97 -0.12
C LEU A 129 12.66 6.17 0.84
N LEU A 130 13.37 6.15 1.98
CA LEU A 130 13.37 7.26 2.94
C LEU A 130 13.88 8.57 2.32
N LEU A 131 15.00 8.51 1.60
CA LEU A 131 15.59 9.69 0.95
C LEU A 131 14.65 10.26 -0.11
N LEU A 132 14.08 9.39 -0.95
CA LEU A 132 13.10 9.77 -1.97
C LEU A 132 11.91 10.49 -1.33
N LEU A 133 11.32 9.89 -0.28
CA LEU A 133 10.16 10.46 0.40
C LEU A 133 10.48 11.77 1.11
N ALA A 134 11.69 11.91 1.67
CA ALA A 134 12.13 13.17 2.26
C ALA A 134 12.18 14.28 1.21
N VAL A 135 12.79 14.02 0.05
CA VAL A 135 12.88 14.98 -1.05
C VAL A 135 11.49 15.36 -1.55
N THR A 136 10.60 14.39 -1.80
CA THR A 136 9.25 14.70 -2.27
C THR A 136 8.40 15.40 -1.21
N ALA A 137 8.58 15.07 0.08
CA ALA A 137 7.88 15.74 1.18
C ALA A 137 8.34 17.20 1.33
N VAL A 138 9.64 17.47 1.20
CA VAL A 138 10.15 18.85 1.14
C VAL A 138 9.52 19.60 -0.03
N GLY A 139 9.46 19.01 -1.23
CA GLY A 139 8.82 19.64 -2.39
C GLY A 139 7.34 19.95 -2.16
N VAL A 140 6.58 19.01 -1.59
CA VAL A 140 5.16 19.25 -1.23
C VAL A 140 5.03 20.30 -0.13
N GLY A 141 5.93 20.31 0.86
CA GLY A 141 5.96 21.32 1.92
C GLY A 141 6.26 22.73 1.41
N ILE A 142 7.19 22.87 0.46
CA ILE A 142 7.47 24.14 -0.22
C ILE A 142 6.24 24.60 -0.99
N ASN A 143 5.58 23.70 -1.74
CA ASN A 143 4.34 24.04 -2.45
C ASN A 143 3.23 24.49 -1.49
N TYR A 144 3.09 23.82 -0.34
CA TYR A 144 2.15 24.23 0.71
C TYR A 144 2.48 25.62 1.27
N TRP A 145 3.76 25.93 1.47
CA TRP A 145 4.19 27.22 1.99
C TRP A 145 3.90 28.36 1.01
N ILE A 146 4.22 28.16 -0.28
CA ILE A 146 4.03 29.18 -1.32
C ILE A 146 2.53 29.43 -1.56
N ASN A 147 1.71 28.37 -1.61
CA ASN A 147 0.29 28.43 -1.94
C ASN A 147 -0.59 28.16 -0.70
N TYR A 148 -0.21 28.74 0.45
CA TYR A 148 -0.79 28.41 1.75
C TYR A 148 -2.31 28.66 1.79
N GLU A 149 -2.75 29.85 1.37
CA GLU A 149 -4.16 30.24 1.44
C GLU A 149 -5.05 29.34 0.56
N ASP A 150 -4.65 29.11 -0.69
CA ASP A 150 -5.37 28.27 -1.65
C ASP A 150 -5.47 26.83 -1.17
N ILE A 151 -4.35 26.23 -0.74
CA ILE A 151 -4.36 24.85 -0.27
C ILE A 151 -5.17 24.73 1.03
N GLN A 152 -5.11 25.73 1.91
CA GLN A 152 -5.92 25.73 3.12
C GLN A 152 -7.43 25.82 2.80
N LEU A 153 -7.81 26.58 1.77
CA LEU A 153 -9.19 26.64 1.28
C LEU A 153 -9.63 25.27 0.72
N LEU A 154 -8.80 24.63 -0.12
CA LEU A 154 -9.06 23.27 -0.63
C LEU A 154 -9.30 22.28 0.52
N LEU A 155 -8.44 22.31 1.54
CA LEU A 155 -8.54 21.43 2.70
C LEU A 155 -9.86 21.64 3.47
N LYS A 156 -10.28 22.90 3.67
CA LYS A 156 -11.56 23.26 4.30
C LYS A 156 -12.77 22.78 3.49
N GLN A 157 -12.63 22.68 2.17
CA GLN A 157 -13.65 22.14 1.26
C GLN A 157 -13.60 20.60 1.14
N GLY A 158 -12.78 19.93 1.95
CA GLY A 158 -12.64 18.47 1.92
C GLY A 158 -11.70 17.93 0.84
N GLN A 159 -11.14 18.78 -0.02
CA GLN A 159 -10.20 18.40 -1.07
C GLN A 159 -8.77 18.18 -0.53
N PRO A 160 -8.00 17.23 -1.08
CA PRO A 160 -6.66 16.93 -0.60
C PRO A 160 -5.64 18.02 -1.03
N MET A 161 -4.56 18.13 -0.27
CA MET A 161 -3.39 18.89 -0.71
C MET A 161 -2.80 18.26 -1.99
N PRO A 162 -2.33 19.06 -2.97
CA PRO A 162 -1.63 18.55 -4.13
C PRO A 162 -0.37 17.77 -3.72
N THR A 163 -0.28 16.53 -4.20
CA THR A 163 0.86 15.63 -3.97
C THR A 163 1.23 14.92 -5.27
N PRO A 164 2.46 14.38 -5.39
CA PRO A 164 2.79 13.50 -6.50
C PRO A 164 1.75 12.39 -6.65
N ARG A 165 1.17 12.31 -7.86
CA ARG A 165 0.27 11.25 -8.34
C ARG A 165 -1.06 11.09 -7.58
N ASN A 166 -1.04 10.71 -6.30
CA ASN A 166 -2.25 10.47 -5.51
C ASN A 166 -1.97 10.60 -4.01
N HIS A 167 -2.71 11.48 -3.34
CA HIS A 167 -2.52 11.83 -1.92
C HIS A 167 -2.69 10.65 -0.96
N ILE A 168 -3.61 9.72 -1.24
CA ILE A 168 -3.78 8.52 -0.42
C ILE A 168 -2.55 7.62 -0.54
N ARG A 169 -2.19 7.24 -1.77
CA ARG A 169 -1.08 6.31 -2.01
C ARG A 169 0.25 6.92 -1.55
N TYR A 170 0.44 8.22 -1.75
CA TYR A 170 1.57 8.96 -1.21
C TYR A 170 1.61 8.91 0.33
N SER A 171 0.47 9.10 1.01
CA SER A 171 0.42 9.02 2.48
C SER A 171 0.72 7.62 3.03
N LEU A 172 0.32 6.54 2.34
CA LEU A 172 0.70 5.17 2.69
C LEU A 172 2.21 4.91 2.49
N MET A 173 2.80 5.51 1.45
CA MET A 173 4.25 5.47 1.24
C MET A 173 4.99 6.23 2.35
N LEU A 174 4.50 7.40 2.79
CA LEU A 174 5.05 8.11 3.95
C LEU A 174 4.99 7.25 5.21
N ALA A 175 3.86 6.60 5.48
CA ALA A 175 3.72 5.69 6.62
C ALA A 175 4.74 4.54 6.54
N LEU A 176 4.91 3.93 5.36
CA LEU A 176 5.92 2.90 5.14
C LEU A 176 7.34 3.44 5.30
N GLY A 177 7.58 4.68 4.88
CA GLY A 177 8.84 5.41 5.11
C GLY A 177 9.16 5.50 6.60
N VAL A 178 8.22 5.97 7.43
CA VAL A 178 8.42 6.06 8.89
C VAL A 178 8.70 4.68 9.50
N VAL A 179 7.93 3.65 9.13
CA VAL A 179 8.18 2.26 9.57
C VAL A 179 9.56 1.76 9.12
N SER A 180 9.97 2.07 7.89
CA SER A 180 11.27 1.70 7.33
C SER A 180 12.42 2.40 8.07
N GLY A 181 12.29 3.70 8.38
CA GLY A 181 13.27 4.47 9.15
C GLY A 181 13.41 3.98 10.58
N GLY A 182 12.29 3.71 11.26
CA GLY A 182 12.30 3.08 12.58
C GLY A 182 12.96 1.70 12.55
N TYR A 183 12.67 0.88 11.55
CA TYR A 183 13.28 -0.43 11.36
C TYR A 183 14.80 -0.32 11.14
N LEU A 184 15.27 0.50 10.20
CA LEU A 184 16.69 0.70 9.92
C LEU A 184 17.44 1.23 11.14
N TYR A 185 16.87 2.20 11.86
CA TYR A 185 17.45 2.73 13.09
C TYR A 185 17.57 1.66 14.19
N SER A 186 16.54 0.81 14.35
CA SER A 186 16.54 -0.28 15.33
C SER A 186 17.58 -1.37 15.02
N ARG A 187 17.92 -1.55 13.73
CA ARG A 187 18.96 -2.47 13.28
C ARG A 187 20.37 -1.86 13.32
N GLY A 188 20.49 -0.58 13.69
CA GLY A 188 21.77 0.12 13.69
C GLY A 188 22.36 0.32 12.28
N TYR A 189 21.52 0.31 11.24
CA TYR A 189 21.98 0.41 9.87
C TYR A 189 22.54 1.80 9.54
N TYR A 190 23.66 1.81 8.82
CA TYR A 190 24.24 2.96 8.13
C TYR A 190 24.92 2.44 6.85
N ARG A 191 25.04 3.27 5.81
CA ARG A 191 25.55 2.85 4.50
C ARG A 191 27.06 2.99 4.39
N ARG A 192 27.59 4.15 4.78
CA ARG A 192 29.01 4.52 4.69
C ARG A 192 29.51 5.21 5.96
N TYR A 193 28.68 6.02 6.61
CA TYR A 193 29.10 6.84 7.74
C TYR A 193 28.19 6.66 8.96
N ALA A 194 28.76 6.61 10.16
CA ALA A 194 28.00 6.38 11.39
C ALA A 194 26.92 7.46 11.68
N TRP A 195 27.13 8.70 11.21
CA TRP A 195 26.15 9.79 11.36
C TRP A 195 24.85 9.51 10.59
N GLU A 196 24.90 8.66 9.55
CA GLU A 196 23.70 8.31 8.77
C GLU A 196 22.64 7.65 9.63
N ARG A 197 23.02 6.96 10.71
CA ARG A 197 22.05 6.39 11.65
C ARG A 197 21.20 7.48 12.30
N GLY A 198 21.82 8.58 12.75
CA GLY A 198 21.12 9.73 13.30
C GLY A 198 20.28 10.45 12.24
N PHE A 199 20.82 10.55 11.02
CA PHE A 199 20.11 11.12 9.88
C PHE A 199 18.87 10.33 9.47
N ILE A 200 18.93 8.99 9.46
CA ILE A 200 17.79 8.10 9.23
C ILE A 200 16.68 8.37 10.24
N LEU A 201 17.02 8.50 11.53
CA LEU A 201 16.07 8.86 12.57
C LEU A 201 15.47 10.25 12.32
N GLY A 202 16.32 11.23 11.98
CA GLY A 202 15.88 12.59 11.65
C GLY A 202 14.88 12.62 10.49
N ILE A 203 15.15 11.89 9.40
CA ILE A 203 14.21 11.75 8.28
C ILE A 203 12.92 11.07 8.73
N ALA A 204 13.01 9.97 9.49
CA ALA A 204 11.82 9.25 9.94
C ALA A 204 10.91 10.15 10.81
N LEU A 205 11.50 10.95 11.69
CA LEU A 205 10.78 11.94 12.51
C LEU A 205 10.20 13.07 11.65
N PHE A 206 10.97 13.58 10.68
CA PHE A 206 10.46 14.57 9.72
C PHE A 206 9.24 14.04 8.95
N LEU A 207 9.31 12.82 8.40
CA LEU A 207 8.19 12.20 7.69
C LEU A 207 6.98 11.94 8.61
N PHE A 208 7.23 11.56 9.87
CA PHE A 208 6.19 11.40 10.89
C PHE A 208 5.47 12.72 11.18
N LEU A 209 6.19 13.83 11.29
CA LEU A 209 5.56 15.15 11.45
C LEU A 209 4.86 15.59 10.16
N PHE A 210 5.51 15.37 9.01
CA PHE A 210 5.00 15.78 7.71
C PHE A 210 3.68 15.11 7.33
N ILE A 211 3.45 13.85 7.71
CA ILE A 211 2.17 13.18 7.41
C ILE A 211 0.96 13.87 8.09
N HIS A 212 1.18 14.55 9.22
CA HIS A 212 0.14 15.35 9.89
C HIS A 212 -0.13 16.65 9.12
N LEU A 213 0.93 17.29 8.61
CA LEU A 213 0.81 18.43 7.71
C LEU A 213 0.04 18.07 6.44
N LEU A 214 0.32 16.89 5.87
CA LEU A 214 -0.38 16.39 4.69
C LEU A 214 -1.87 16.10 4.97
N SER A 215 -2.21 15.73 6.21
CA SER A 215 -3.59 15.62 6.70
C SER A 215 -4.47 14.61 5.92
N VAL A 216 -3.84 13.52 5.46
CA VAL A 216 -4.54 12.43 4.76
C VAL A 216 -4.92 11.33 5.77
N ARG A 217 -6.22 11.19 6.00
CA ARG A 217 -6.81 10.35 7.06
C ARG A 217 -6.39 8.88 6.99
N SER A 218 -6.45 8.27 5.80
CA SER A 218 -6.08 6.86 5.62
C SER A 218 -4.61 6.60 5.92
N GLY A 219 -3.70 7.49 5.48
CA GLY A 219 -2.28 7.40 5.77
C GLY A 219 -1.93 7.60 7.25
N ILE A 220 -2.54 8.59 7.90
CA ILE A 220 -2.35 8.84 9.34
C ILE A 220 -2.85 7.64 10.13
N LEU A 221 -4.08 7.18 9.91
CA LEU A 221 -4.62 6.02 10.65
C LEU A 221 -3.76 4.77 10.43
N ALA A 222 -3.30 4.52 9.19
CA ALA A 222 -2.41 3.41 8.87
C ALA A 222 -1.06 3.50 9.57
N LEU A 223 -0.45 4.69 9.65
CA LEU A 223 0.78 4.92 10.40
C LEU A 223 0.60 4.64 11.89
N TYR A 224 -0.44 5.21 12.50
CA TYR A 224 -0.69 5.04 13.94
C TYR A 224 -1.00 3.59 14.30
N ALA A 225 -1.77 2.86 13.46
CA ALA A 225 -1.99 1.43 13.65
C ALA A 225 -0.68 0.63 13.58
N ALA A 226 0.19 0.93 12.62
CA ALA A 226 1.49 0.28 12.51
C ALA A 226 2.41 0.58 13.71
N LEU A 227 2.50 1.84 14.13
CA LEU A 227 3.29 2.24 15.29
C LEU A 227 2.73 1.66 16.60
N PHE A 228 1.41 1.56 16.74
CA PHE A 228 0.77 0.89 17.87
C PHE A 228 1.19 -0.58 17.92
N LEU A 229 1.05 -1.33 16.83
CA LEU A 229 1.46 -2.74 16.76
C LEU A 229 2.94 -2.94 17.09
N LEU A 230 3.82 -2.06 16.57
CA LEU A 230 5.25 -2.10 16.84
C LEU A 230 5.58 -1.73 18.29
N SER A 231 4.87 -0.77 18.88
CA SER A 231 5.05 -0.35 20.27
C SER A 231 4.60 -1.43 21.24
N VAL A 232 3.44 -2.07 20.99
CA VAL A 232 2.96 -3.22 21.76
C VAL A 232 3.95 -4.38 21.64
N ARG A 233 4.42 -4.71 20.44
CA ARG A 233 5.47 -5.73 20.26
C ARG A 233 6.73 -5.40 21.05
N TYR A 234 7.20 -4.15 20.99
CA TYR A 234 8.37 -3.71 21.74
C TYR A 234 8.17 -3.83 23.25
N LEU A 235 7.01 -3.43 23.76
CA LEU A 235 6.62 -3.55 25.17
C LEU A 235 6.69 -5.00 25.65
N LEU A 236 6.07 -5.91 24.87
CA LEU A 236 6.02 -7.33 25.20
C LEU A 236 7.39 -8.02 25.12
N MET A 237 8.26 -7.62 24.18
CA MET A 237 9.57 -8.25 23.98
C MET A 237 10.70 -7.68 24.85
N SER A 238 10.70 -6.37 25.12
CA SER A 238 11.83 -5.69 25.77
C SER A 238 11.70 -5.57 27.29
N ARG A 239 10.50 -5.80 27.86
CA ARG A 239 10.14 -5.55 29.26
C ARG A 239 10.44 -4.12 29.77
N ARG A 240 10.77 -3.17 28.87
CA ARG A 240 11.00 -1.76 29.20
C ARG A 240 9.70 -0.99 29.20
N TYR A 241 8.86 -1.27 30.22
CA TYR A 241 7.49 -0.75 30.29
C TYR A 241 7.42 0.78 30.20
N GLY A 242 8.37 1.52 30.78
CA GLY A 242 8.38 2.98 30.71
C GLY A 242 8.50 3.53 29.29
N LEU A 243 9.41 2.99 28.47
CA LEU A 243 9.58 3.44 27.08
C LEU A 243 8.39 3.05 26.20
N GLY A 244 7.84 1.85 26.39
CA GLY A 244 6.67 1.41 25.63
C GLY A 244 5.40 2.17 26.00
N LEU A 245 5.16 2.45 27.29
CA LEU A 245 4.05 3.29 27.75
C LEU A 245 4.22 4.74 27.27
N GLY A 246 5.44 5.29 27.30
CA GLY A 246 5.73 6.60 26.73
C GLY A 246 5.42 6.69 25.24
N ALA A 247 5.77 5.65 24.47
CA ALA A 247 5.41 5.57 23.04
C ALA A 247 3.90 5.51 22.82
N LEU A 248 3.16 4.72 23.61
CA LEU A 248 1.70 4.65 23.52
C LEU A 248 1.04 5.97 23.91
N ALA A 249 1.53 6.65 24.95
CA ALA A 249 1.07 7.98 25.33
C ALA A 249 1.32 9.00 24.22
N ALA A 250 2.49 8.96 23.57
CA ALA A 250 2.82 9.82 22.44
C ALA A 250 1.88 9.59 21.25
N LEU A 251 1.45 8.34 20.98
CA LEU A 251 0.47 8.04 19.94
C LEU A 251 -0.92 8.64 20.21
N ILE A 252 -1.26 8.94 21.47
CA ILE A 252 -2.51 9.63 21.81
C ILE A 252 -2.31 11.14 21.79
N ALA A 253 -1.18 11.63 22.32
CA ALA A 253 -0.88 13.05 22.41
C ALA A 253 -0.67 13.70 21.04
N MET A 254 0.01 13.02 20.11
CA MET A 254 0.41 13.62 18.83
C MET A 254 -0.76 14.08 17.95
N PRO A 255 -1.86 13.32 17.76
CA PRO A 255 -3.03 13.81 17.02
C PRO A 255 -3.71 15.01 17.69
N LEU A 256 -3.70 15.08 19.03
CA LEU A 256 -4.26 16.20 19.78
C LEU A 256 -3.41 17.47 19.58
N LEU A 257 -2.09 17.33 19.68
CA LEU A 257 -1.15 18.41 19.37
C LEU A 257 -1.26 18.85 17.91
N ALA A 258 -1.39 17.91 16.96
CA ALA A 258 -1.59 18.23 15.56
C ALA A 258 -2.87 19.03 15.32
N TYR A 259 -3.98 18.71 16.00
CA TYR A 259 -5.22 19.50 15.93
C TYR A 259 -5.04 20.93 16.45
N GLN A 260 -4.24 21.10 17.51
CA GLN A 260 -4.00 22.42 18.08
C GLN A 260 -3.01 23.25 17.25
N TYR A 261 -1.97 22.66 16.66
CA TYR A 261 -0.87 23.42 16.07
C TYR A 261 -0.74 23.32 14.55
N VAL A 262 -1.42 22.37 13.89
CA VAL A 262 -1.31 22.16 12.44
C VAL A 262 -2.61 22.57 11.73
N PRO A 263 -2.64 23.73 11.04
CA PRO A 263 -3.87 24.25 10.42
C PRO A 263 -4.51 23.31 9.41
N SER A 264 -3.70 22.60 8.61
CA SER A 264 -4.18 21.63 7.63
C SER A 264 -4.84 20.40 8.30
N PHE A 265 -4.31 19.96 9.44
CA PHE A 265 -4.89 18.89 10.24
C PHE A 265 -6.22 19.32 10.85
N ARG A 266 -6.24 20.50 11.49
CA ARG A 266 -7.44 21.08 12.06
C ARG A 266 -8.57 21.20 11.04
N ALA A 267 -8.29 21.78 9.86
CA ALA A 267 -9.29 21.96 8.81
C ALA A 267 -9.92 20.64 8.33
N LYS A 268 -9.13 19.56 8.20
CA LYS A 268 -9.65 18.25 7.81
C LYS A 268 -10.49 17.60 8.90
N VAL A 269 -10.09 17.74 10.16
CA VAL A 269 -10.87 17.23 11.29
C VAL A 269 -12.20 18.00 11.40
N ASP A 270 -12.17 19.31 11.25
CA ASP A 270 -13.36 20.17 11.30
C ASP A 270 -14.34 19.86 10.16
N TYR A 271 -13.84 19.73 8.93
CA TYR A 271 -14.65 19.32 7.78
C TYR A 271 -15.32 17.96 8.00
N MET A 272 -14.58 16.97 8.52
CA MET A 272 -15.13 15.66 8.83
C MET A 272 -16.22 15.73 9.91
N ARG A 273 -15.99 16.50 10.99
CA ARG A 273 -16.98 16.70 12.06
C ARG A 273 -18.24 17.35 11.51
N TRP A 274 -18.09 18.39 10.72
CA TRP A 274 -19.19 19.09 10.06
C TRP A 274 -19.99 18.16 9.13
N GLY A 275 -19.31 17.37 8.29
CA GLY A 275 -19.96 16.41 7.39
C GLY A 275 -20.75 15.33 8.13
N LEU A 276 -20.25 14.85 9.27
CA LEU A 276 -20.97 13.90 10.13
C LEU A 276 -22.23 14.50 10.77
N ILE A 277 -22.19 15.76 11.18
CA ILE A 277 -23.35 16.49 11.71
C ILE A 277 -24.41 16.61 10.62
N LYS A 278 -24.03 17.12 9.44
CA LYS A 278 -24.94 17.25 8.30
C LYS A 278 -25.56 15.93 7.85
N PHE A 279 -24.81 14.83 7.91
CA PHE A 279 -25.34 13.50 7.64
C PHE A 279 -26.45 13.09 8.59
N ARG A 280 -26.28 13.36 9.89
CA ARG A 280 -27.29 13.06 10.92
C ARG A 280 -28.55 13.91 10.75
N GLU A 281 -28.40 15.12 10.23
CA GLU A 281 -29.50 16.04 9.90
C GLU A 281 -30.25 15.67 8.60
N GLY A 282 -29.79 14.64 7.86
CA GLY A 282 -30.40 14.22 6.60
C GLY A 282 -29.97 15.03 5.37
N GLU A 283 -29.22 16.13 5.57
CA GLU A 283 -28.71 17.02 4.52
C GLU A 283 -27.31 16.60 4.00
N GLY A 284 -26.69 15.61 4.61
CA GLY A 284 -25.29 15.26 4.36
C GLY A 284 -25.02 14.36 3.16
N ALA A 285 -26.01 14.04 2.34
CA ALA A 285 -25.89 13.02 1.30
C ALA A 285 -24.74 13.34 0.32
N ALA A 286 -24.59 14.60 -0.11
CA ALA A 286 -23.62 15.00 -1.16
C ALA A 286 -22.13 15.09 -0.73
N TYR A 287 -21.73 14.58 0.45
CA TYR A 287 -20.36 14.74 0.95
C TYR A 287 -19.50 13.47 0.80
N ALA A 288 -18.19 13.64 0.63
CA ALA A 288 -17.27 12.52 0.38
C ALA A 288 -17.28 11.45 1.49
N ASP A 289 -17.47 11.84 2.75
CA ASP A 289 -17.46 10.92 3.89
C ASP A 289 -18.76 10.16 4.08
N THR A 290 -19.88 10.78 3.70
CA THR A 290 -21.21 10.19 3.79
C THR A 290 -21.43 9.21 2.65
N GLY A 291 -20.93 9.53 1.45
CA GLY A 291 -20.86 8.60 0.31
C GLY A 291 -20.11 7.30 0.67
N ARG A 292 -19.03 7.38 1.47
CA ARG A 292 -18.33 6.18 1.94
C ARG A 292 -19.21 5.32 2.85
N ILE A 293 -19.91 5.91 3.81
CA ILE A 293 -20.84 5.17 4.69
C ILE A 293 -21.93 4.48 3.87
N VAL A 294 -22.51 5.18 2.89
CA VAL A 294 -23.52 4.61 2.00
C VAL A 294 -22.94 3.48 1.15
N SER A 295 -21.74 3.63 0.60
CA SER A 295 -21.06 2.57 -0.16
C SER A 295 -20.89 1.27 0.65
N LEU A 296 -20.65 1.39 1.96
CA LEU A 296 -20.55 0.24 2.85
C LEU A 296 -21.92 -0.43 3.09
N LYS A 297 -22.99 0.37 3.21
CA LYS A 297 -24.35 -0.18 3.32
C LYS A 297 -24.75 -0.93 2.06
N VAL A 298 -24.49 -0.34 0.89
CA VAL A 298 -24.77 -0.94 -0.42
C VAL A 298 -23.98 -2.23 -0.61
N GLY A 299 -22.67 -2.22 -0.32
CA GLY A 299 -21.84 -3.43 -0.38
C GLY A 299 -22.34 -4.55 0.53
N TRP A 300 -22.80 -4.21 1.74
CA TRP A 300 -23.37 -5.18 2.67
C TRP A 300 -24.72 -5.73 2.18
N GLU A 301 -25.57 -4.87 1.60
CA GLU A 301 -26.83 -5.29 0.98
C GLU A 301 -26.59 -6.29 -0.16
N LEU A 302 -25.68 -5.98 -1.09
CA LEU A 302 -25.32 -6.87 -2.20
C LEU A 302 -24.79 -8.22 -1.71
N TYR A 303 -23.94 -8.22 -0.68
CA TYR A 303 -23.46 -9.45 -0.05
C TYR A 303 -24.62 -10.28 0.54
N ARG A 304 -25.57 -9.66 1.24
CA ARG A 304 -26.72 -10.38 1.82
C ARG A 304 -27.61 -11.03 0.77
N GLN A 305 -27.71 -10.42 -0.41
CA GLN A 305 -28.47 -10.96 -1.54
C GLN A 305 -27.71 -12.09 -2.25
N HIS A 306 -26.38 -12.02 -2.29
CA HIS A 306 -25.52 -12.99 -2.99
C HIS A 306 -24.36 -13.51 -2.10
N PRO A 307 -24.64 -14.27 -1.04
CA PRO A 307 -23.67 -14.53 0.02
C PRO A 307 -22.49 -15.43 -0.38
N LEU A 308 -22.68 -16.39 -1.29
CA LEU A 308 -21.65 -17.39 -1.59
C LEU A 308 -20.63 -16.90 -2.62
N PHE A 309 -21.12 -16.39 -3.76
CA PHE A 309 -20.29 -16.00 -4.91
C PHE A 309 -20.35 -14.51 -5.25
N GLY A 310 -21.09 -13.71 -4.46
CA GLY A 310 -21.27 -12.28 -4.73
C GLY A 310 -22.04 -12.04 -6.02
N VAL A 311 -22.07 -10.79 -6.46
CA VAL A 311 -22.69 -10.40 -7.75
C VAL A 311 -21.80 -10.69 -8.96
N GLY A 312 -20.56 -11.13 -8.74
CA GLY A 312 -19.52 -11.29 -9.75
C GLY A 312 -18.68 -10.02 -9.83
N ALA A 313 -17.36 -10.16 -9.79
CA ALA A 313 -16.44 -9.02 -9.79
C ALA A 313 -16.62 -8.11 -11.03
N GLY A 314 -17.11 -8.67 -12.14
CA GLY A 314 -17.47 -7.94 -13.36
C GLY A 314 -18.72 -7.08 -13.26
N ASN A 315 -19.67 -7.43 -12.40
CA ASN A 315 -20.96 -6.75 -12.29
C ASN A 315 -21.03 -5.75 -11.15
N LEU A 316 -20.02 -5.72 -10.27
CA LEU A 316 -20.08 -5.00 -9.00
C LEU A 316 -20.45 -3.52 -9.16
N GLN A 317 -19.84 -2.80 -10.11
CA GLN A 317 -20.17 -1.39 -10.34
C GLN A 317 -21.64 -1.23 -10.72
N ARG A 318 -22.11 -1.97 -11.72
CA ARG A 318 -23.49 -1.91 -12.20
C ARG A 318 -24.51 -2.25 -11.11
N GLU A 319 -24.26 -3.27 -10.29
CA GLU A 319 -25.18 -3.62 -9.20
C GLU A 319 -25.14 -2.58 -8.07
N VAL A 320 -24.00 -1.96 -7.82
CA VAL A 320 -23.90 -0.80 -6.94
C VAL A 320 -24.76 0.34 -7.50
N ASP A 321 -24.63 0.67 -8.78
CA ASP A 321 -25.37 1.77 -9.43
C ASP A 321 -26.88 1.56 -9.30
N LYS A 322 -27.39 0.35 -9.59
CA LYS A 322 -28.81 -0.01 -9.42
C LYS A 322 -29.32 0.20 -7.99
N VAL A 323 -28.54 -0.19 -6.98
CA VAL A 323 -28.93 -0.01 -5.58
C VAL A 323 -28.87 1.47 -5.19
N PHE A 324 -27.90 2.23 -5.70
CA PHE A 324 -27.81 3.67 -5.48
C PHE A 324 -28.98 4.42 -6.09
N GLU A 325 -29.33 4.16 -7.35
CA GLU A 325 -30.47 4.78 -8.03
C GLU A 325 -31.80 4.51 -7.30
N ARG A 326 -31.97 3.29 -6.79
CA ARG A 326 -33.20 2.88 -6.08
C ARG A 326 -33.29 3.43 -4.66
N SER A 327 -32.19 3.36 -3.90
CA SER A 327 -32.20 3.60 -2.45
C SER A 327 -31.64 4.96 -2.04
N TYR A 328 -30.87 5.61 -2.92
CA TYR A 328 -30.17 6.87 -2.66
C TYR A 328 -30.14 7.82 -3.88
N PRO A 329 -31.28 8.10 -4.54
CA PRO A 329 -31.34 8.90 -5.77
C PRO A 329 -30.82 10.34 -5.62
N GLN A 330 -30.77 10.85 -4.38
CA GLN A 330 -30.25 12.17 -4.03
C GLN A 330 -28.71 12.26 -4.01
N LEU A 331 -28.01 11.13 -4.15
CA LEU A 331 -26.56 11.10 -4.17
C LEU A 331 -26.02 11.33 -5.59
N PRO A 332 -25.07 12.26 -5.76
CA PRO A 332 -24.61 12.65 -7.09
C PRO A 332 -23.78 11.57 -7.80
N GLU A 333 -23.10 10.68 -7.05
CA GLU A 333 -22.23 9.66 -7.64
C GLU A 333 -22.21 8.35 -6.82
N PRO A 334 -22.54 7.20 -7.45
CA PRO A 334 -22.40 5.89 -6.82
C PRO A 334 -20.95 5.54 -6.51
N LEU A 335 -20.72 5.05 -5.30
CA LEU A 335 -19.40 4.60 -4.87
C LEU A 335 -19.42 3.11 -4.58
N VAL A 336 -18.49 2.38 -5.19
CA VAL A 336 -18.20 1.00 -4.78
C VAL A 336 -17.75 0.96 -3.31
N PRO A 337 -17.89 -0.19 -2.62
CA PRO A 337 -17.58 -0.28 -1.21
C PRO A 337 -16.16 0.22 -0.89
N HIS A 338 -16.07 1.24 -0.05
CA HIS A 338 -14.80 1.80 0.44
C HIS A 338 -14.22 0.95 1.58
N ASN A 339 -14.10 -0.34 1.35
CA ASN A 339 -13.45 -1.31 2.22
C ASN A 339 -13.09 -2.52 1.37
N GLN A 340 -11.82 -2.89 1.33
CA GLN A 340 -11.32 -3.94 0.45
C GLN A 340 -11.97 -5.30 0.72
N PHE A 341 -12.26 -5.64 1.98
CA PHE A 341 -12.87 -6.91 2.34
C PHE A 341 -14.34 -6.94 1.94
N LEU A 342 -15.07 -5.83 2.16
CA LEU A 342 -16.45 -5.72 1.72
C LEU A 342 -16.58 -5.65 0.20
N PHE A 343 -15.64 -5.00 -0.48
CA PHE A 343 -15.56 -5.00 -1.94
C PHE A 343 -15.44 -6.43 -2.47
N VAL A 344 -14.56 -7.25 -1.88
CA VAL A 344 -14.40 -8.66 -2.24
C VAL A 344 -15.64 -9.48 -1.86
N LEU A 345 -16.27 -9.23 -0.71
CA LEU A 345 -17.51 -9.91 -0.31
C LEU A 345 -18.67 -9.61 -1.26
N ALA A 346 -18.88 -8.36 -1.63
CA ALA A 346 -19.96 -7.97 -2.54
C ALA A 346 -19.70 -8.54 -3.95
N GLY A 347 -18.45 -8.44 -4.44
CA GLY A 347 -18.09 -8.88 -5.79
C GLY A 347 -17.95 -10.39 -5.95
N SER A 348 -17.42 -11.11 -4.96
CA SER A 348 -17.02 -12.52 -5.08
C SER A 348 -17.53 -13.41 -3.93
N GLY A 349 -18.34 -12.86 -3.02
CA GLY A 349 -18.98 -13.59 -1.93
C GLY A 349 -18.02 -14.09 -0.86
N ALA A 350 -18.53 -14.93 0.03
CA ALA A 350 -17.76 -15.58 1.08
C ALA A 350 -16.63 -16.46 0.51
N ALA A 351 -16.85 -17.11 -0.64
CA ALA A 351 -15.82 -17.91 -1.31
C ALA A 351 -14.62 -17.03 -1.73
N GLY A 352 -14.90 -15.87 -2.33
CA GLY A 352 -13.87 -14.89 -2.68
C GLY A 352 -13.14 -14.33 -1.47
N LEU A 353 -13.87 -14.00 -0.40
CA LEU A 353 -13.25 -13.49 0.83
C LEU A 353 -12.33 -14.53 1.48
N MET A 354 -12.74 -15.80 1.57
CA MET A 354 -11.90 -16.86 2.15
C MET A 354 -10.59 -17.01 1.37
N LEU A 355 -10.65 -17.03 0.04
CA LEU A 355 -9.47 -17.10 -0.81
C LEU A 355 -8.58 -15.85 -0.63
N PHE A 356 -9.18 -14.67 -0.56
CA PHE A 356 -8.49 -13.41 -0.32
C PHE A 356 -7.77 -13.38 1.04
N LEU A 357 -8.44 -13.82 2.11
CA LEU A 357 -7.87 -13.89 3.45
C LEU A 357 -6.70 -14.89 3.51
N PHE A 358 -6.83 -16.04 2.86
CA PHE A 358 -5.73 -16.99 2.74
C PHE A 358 -4.54 -16.37 1.99
N ALA A 359 -4.78 -15.73 0.84
CA ALA A 359 -3.76 -15.03 0.06
C ALA A 359 -3.03 -13.94 0.88
N LEU A 360 -3.77 -13.20 1.70
CA LEU A 360 -3.27 -12.11 2.52
C LEU A 360 -2.45 -12.60 3.72
N PHE A 361 -2.98 -13.56 4.48
CA PHE A 361 -2.40 -13.98 5.76
C PHE A 361 -1.42 -15.14 5.66
N HIS A 362 -1.48 -15.96 4.61
CA HIS A 362 -0.52 -17.05 4.45
C HIS A 362 0.94 -16.55 4.42
N PRO A 363 1.34 -15.54 3.60
CA PRO A 363 2.69 -14.99 3.64
C PRO A 363 3.09 -14.35 4.98
N PHE A 364 2.11 -13.87 5.76
CA PHE A 364 2.34 -13.24 7.06
C PHE A 364 2.67 -14.25 8.16
N PHE A 365 1.98 -15.39 8.18
CA PHE A 365 2.19 -16.41 9.20
C PHE A 365 3.24 -17.46 8.81
N TYR A 366 3.50 -17.64 7.51
CA TYR A 366 4.51 -18.57 7.01
C TYR A 366 5.84 -18.38 7.72
N HIS A 367 6.43 -19.45 8.28
CA HIS A 367 7.68 -19.40 9.07
C HIS A 367 7.82 -18.21 10.03
N HIS A 368 6.72 -17.84 10.71
CA HIS A 368 6.69 -16.79 11.72
C HIS A 368 7.11 -15.39 11.21
N ASN A 369 6.81 -15.08 9.95
CA ASN A 369 7.20 -13.79 9.36
C ASN A 369 6.65 -12.59 10.12
N TYR A 370 5.48 -12.73 10.75
CA TYR A 370 4.87 -11.74 11.62
C TYR A 370 5.78 -11.24 12.76
N ARG A 371 6.83 -11.99 13.14
CA ARG A 371 7.80 -11.55 14.15
C ARG A 371 8.78 -10.50 13.63
N HIS A 372 8.95 -10.40 12.32
CA HIS A 372 9.85 -9.43 11.69
C HIS A 372 9.23 -8.02 11.77
N PRO A 373 9.90 -7.04 12.41
CA PRO A 373 9.31 -5.74 12.72
C PRO A 373 8.88 -4.97 11.46
N PHE A 374 9.68 -4.97 10.39
CA PHE A 374 9.27 -4.33 9.13
C PHE A 374 7.97 -4.93 8.57
N LEU A 375 7.84 -6.26 8.58
CA LEU A 375 6.65 -6.90 7.99
C LEU A 375 5.42 -6.65 8.87
N LEU A 376 5.57 -6.68 10.19
CA LEU A 376 4.47 -6.35 11.11
C LEU A 376 3.97 -4.92 10.90
N GLY A 377 4.87 -3.95 10.79
CA GLY A 377 4.52 -2.56 10.50
C GLY A 377 3.87 -2.41 9.12
N PHE A 378 4.42 -3.06 8.09
CA PHE A 378 3.85 -3.06 6.74
C PHE A 378 2.43 -3.65 6.71
N TYR A 379 2.19 -4.78 7.38
CA TYR A 379 0.84 -5.36 7.48
C TYR A 379 -0.10 -4.48 8.29
N GLY A 380 0.37 -3.80 9.34
CA GLY A 380 -0.41 -2.79 10.05
C GLY A 380 -0.91 -1.67 9.13
N ILE A 381 -0.04 -1.18 8.23
CA ILE A 381 -0.41 -0.18 7.22
C ILE A 381 -1.43 -0.76 6.24
N VAL A 382 -1.14 -1.92 5.65
CA VAL A 382 -1.97 -2.55 4.60
C VAL A 382 -3.36 -2.92 5.12
N LEU A 383 -3.46 -3.56 6.29
CA LEU A 383 -4.74 -3.95 6.88
C LEU A 383 -5.61 -2.74 7.19
N THR A 384 -4.99 -1.68 7.70
CA THR A 384 -5.69 -0.41 7.95
C THR A 384 -6.15 0.25 6.66
N ALA A 385 -5.30 0.28 5.63
CA ALA A 385 -5.69 0.79 4.31
C ALA A 385 -6.85 -0.01 3.70
N PHE A 386 -6.85 -1.34 3.86
CA PHE A 386 -7.92 -2.22 3.39
C PHE A 386 -9.24 -2.02 4.15
N MET A 387 -9.20 -1.57 5.40
CA MET A 387 -10.41 -1.20 6.15
C MET A 387 -11.07 0.08 5.64
N ILE A 388 -10.29 1.01 5.08
CA ILE A 388 -10.75 2.35 4.72
C ILE A 388 -11.04 2.48 3.22
N GLU A 389 -10.40 1.65 2.38
CA GLU A 389 -10.49 1.73 0.93
C GLU A 389 -10.33 0.36 0.25
N HIS A 390 -10.83 0.24 -0.97
CA HIS A 390 -10.55 -0.86 -1.90
C HIS A 390 -9.14 -0.72 -2.52
N THR A 391 -8.12 -0.79 -1.66
CA THR A 391 -6.74 -0.38 -1.97
C THR A 391 -6.16 -1.05 -3.21
N ILE A 392 -6.35 -2.37 -3.37
CA ILE A 392 -5.74 -3.18 -4.45
C ILE A 392 -6.64 -3.33 -5.68
N GLU A 393 -7.61 -2.42 -5.85
CA GLU A 393 -8.44 -2.32 -7.06
C GLU A 393 -7.95 -1.21 -8.01
N ASN A 394 -6.73 -0.71 -7.80
CA ASN A 394 -5.99 0.14 -8.73
C ASN A 394 -4.51 -0.24 -8.82
N SER A 395 -3.86 0.13 -9.94
CA SER A 395 -2.48 -0.28 -10.24
C SER A 395 -1.45 0.19 -9.20
N MET A 396 -1.67 1.36 -8.58
CA MET A 396 -0.79 1.86 -7.51
C MET A 396 -0.87 1.01 -6.25
N GLY A 397 -2.08 0.68 -5.80
CA GLY A 397 -2.26 -0.11 -4.59
C GLY A 397 -1.79 -1.55 -4.78
N VAL A 398 -2.04 -2.15 -5.96
CA VAL A 398 -1.47 -3.44 -6.34
C VAL A 398 0.06 -3.38 -6.34
N GLY A 399 0.64 -2.37 -6.99
CA GLY A 399 2.08 -2.17 -7.03
C GLY A 399 2.67 -2.01 -5.63
N PHE A 400 2.09 -1.14 -4.78
CA PHE A 400 2.49 -0.94 -3.39
C PHE A 400 2.46 -2.25 -2.60
N PHE A 401 1.32 -2.94 -2.58
CA PHE A 401 1.16 -4.13 -1.74
C PHE A 401 2.01 -5.31 -2.25
N ALA A 402 1.89 -5.66 -3.53
CA ALA A 402 2.58 -6.82 -4.09
C ALA A 402 4.11 -6.64 -4.10
N PHE A 403 4.60 -5.45 -4.49
CA PHE A 403 6.03 -5.20 -4.58
C PHE A 403 6.73 -5.30 -3.22
N PHE A 404 6.25 -4.57 -2.20
CA PHE A 404 6.91 -4.57 -0.89
C PHE A 404 6.78 -5.91 -0.17
N LEU A 405 5.66 -6.63 -0.33
CA LEU A 405 5.51 -7.99 0.18
C LEU A 405 6.52 -8.95 -0.46
N LEU A 406 6.60 -8.97 -1.79
CA LEU A 406 7.51 -9.85 -2.51
C LEU A 406 8.98 -9.46 -2.32
N LEU A 407 9.28 -8.17 -2.18
CA LEU A 407 10.60 -7.67 -1.83
C LEU A 407 11.07 -8.24 -0.48
N PHE A 408 10.19 -8.22 0.53
CA PHE A 408 10.46 -8.84 1.82
C PHE A 408 10.61 -10.37 1.71
N LEU A 409 9.73 -11.05 0.98
CA LEU A 409 9.77 -12.51 0.83
C LEU A 409 11.03 -13.00 0.08
N ASN A 410 11.58 -12.19 -0.82
CA ASN A 410 12.82 -12.51 -1.55
C ASN A 410 14.10 -12.20 -0.75
N MET A 411 13.99 -11.61 0.44
CA MET A 411 15.13 -11.36 1.31
C MET A 411 15.70 -12.68 1.86
N ARG A 412 17.01 -12.87 1.75
CA ARG A 412 17.75 -13.95 2.43
C ARG A 412 17.67 -13.71 3.93
N ARG A 413 17.25 -14.74 4.66
CA ARG A 413 17.20 -14.73 6.13
C ARG A 413 18.49 -15.23 6.74
#